data_AF-A0A354V6P2-F1
#
_entry.id   AF-A0A354V6P2-F1
#
_cell.length_a   1.000
_cell.length_b   1.000
_cell.length_c   1.000
_cell.angle_alpha   90.00
_cell.angle_beta   90.00
_cell.angle_gamma   90.00
#
_symmetry.space_group_name_H-M   'P 1'
#
loop_
_entity.id
_entity.type
_entity.pdbx_description
1 polymer ?
#
loop_
_entity_poly.entity_id
_entity_poly.type
_entity_poly.pdbx_seq_one_letter_code
_entity_poly.pdbx_strand_id
1 'polypeptide(L)'
;MSRRLWAAPIVLGAALLLVGCGDITRFQTATSPPAPPAKPNRTVVQSPAAEKEHERILSSYGGAYDDPKLEALIGKTVDRLVAASDRPDQAYRVTILNSGAVNAFALPTGQLYVTRGLIALACDTSELSSVLSHEMAHVLAKHASIR
;
A
#
# COMPACT_ATOMS: atom_id res chain seq x y z
N MET A 1 -66.58 33.63 42.53
CA MET A 1 -65.66 33.63 41.36
C MET A 1 -64.24 33.45 41.91
N SER A 2 -63.34 32.60 41.43
CA SER A 2 -63.35 31.44 40.54
C SER A 2 -61.88 31.04 40.45
N ARG A 3 -61.60 29.75 40.63
CA ARG A 3 -60.34 29.02 40.34
C ARG A 3 -59.51 29.69 39.23
N ARG A 4 -58.18 29.64 39.29
CA ARG A 4 -57.42 28.52 38.72
C ARG A 4 -55.98 28.48 39.22
N LEU A 5 -55.64 27.32 39.78
CA LEU A 5 -54.30 26.76 39.86
C LEU A 5 -53.65 26.76 38.47
N TRP A 6 -52.44 27.27 38.34
CA TRP A 6 -51.58 27.02 37.19
C TRP A 6 -50.30 26.33 37.66
N ALA A 7 -49.95 25.30 36.91
CA ALA A 7 -49.07 24.21 37.24
C ALA A 7 -47.58 24.57 37.11
N ALA A 8 -46.75 23.85 37.87
CA ALA A 8 -45.31 23.72 37.63
C ALA A 8 -45.04 22.92 36.33
N PRO A 9 -43.82 23.03 35.75
CA PRO A 9 -42.73 22.15 36.20
C PRO A 9 -41.40 22.93 36.34
N ILE A 10 -40.73 22.91 37.50
CA ILE A 10 -39.69 21.93 37.86
C ILE A 10 -38.86 21.54 36.63
N VAL A 11 -37.82 22.32 36.34
CA VAL A 11 -36.74 21.94 35.43
C VAL A 11 -35.98 20.80 36.10
N LEU A 12 -36.30 19.59 35.65
CA LEU A 12 -35.69 18.34 36.08
C LEU A 12 -34.22 18.34 35.65
N GLY A 13 -33.33 18.07 36.60
CA GLY A 13 -31.90 18.04 36.38
C GLY A 13 -31.44 16.93 35.43
N ALA A 14 -30.36 17.23 34.71
CA ALA A 14 -29.50 16.24 34.08
C ALA A 14 -28.06 16.77 34.04
N ALA A 15 -27.44 16.90 35.21
CA ALA A 15 -25.99 17.04 35.28
C ALA A 15 -25.39 15.62 35.21
N LEU A 16 -25.13 15.14 33.99
CA LEU A 16 -24.32 13.94 33.79
C LEU A 16 -22.88 14.26 34.20
N LEU A 17 -22.49 13.87 35.42
CA LEU A 17 -21.10 13.77 35.82
C LEU A 17 -20.50 12.51 35.19
N LEU A 18 -19.83 12.66 34.05
CA LEU A 18 -18.92 11.64 33.52
C LEU A 18 -17.59 11.72 34.30
N VAL A 19 -17.56 11.09 35.47
CA VAL A 19 -16.31 10.68 36.12
C VAL A 19 -15.79 9.48 35.34
N GLY A 20 -14.95 9.73 34.34
CA GLY A 20 -14.14 8.68 33.72
C GLY A 20 -12.94 8.39 34.61
N CYS A 21 -12.88 7.20 35.19
CA CYS A 21 -11.66 6.69 35.81
C CYS A 21 -10.58 6.56 34.74
N GLY A 22 -9.57 7.44 34.77
CA GLY A 22 -8.33 7.25 34.05
C GLY A 22 -7.48 6.20 34.76
N ASP A 23 -7.56 4.95 34.30
CA ASP A 23 -6.61 3.89 34.69
C ASP A 23 -5.28 4.12 33.96
N ILE A 24 -4.42 4.95 34.55
CA ILE A 24 -3.08 5.31 34.04
C ILE A 24 -1.99 4.26 34.38
N THR A 25 -2.38 3.06 34.76
CA THR A 25 -1.48 1.95 35.12
C THR A 25 -1.64 0.75 34.21
N ARG A 26 -1.32 0.93 32.93
CA ARG A 26 -0.90 -0.20 32.07
C ARG A 26 0.38 0.13 31.31
N PHE A 27 1.38 0.53 32.08
CA PHE A 27 2.77 0.54 31.63
C PHE A 27 3.24 -0.92 31.46
N GLN A 28 3.52 -1.26 30.20
CA GLN A 28 4.54 -2.23 29.75
C GLN A 28 4.42 -3.69 30.24
N THR A 29 3.67 -4.49 29.49
CA THR A 29 4.21 -5.78 29.05
C THR A 29 4.73 -5.59 27.64
N ALA A 30 6.05 -5.60 27.49
CA ALA A 30 6.70 -5.71 26.19
C ALA A 30 6.40 -7.10 25.61
N THR A 31 5.23 -7.25 25.01
CA THR A 31 5.00 -8.32 24.04
C THR A 31 5.77 -7.92 22.80
N SER A 32 6.86 -8.64 22.50
CA SER A 32 7.52 -8.53 21.21
C SER A 32 6.46 -8.50 20.11
N PRO A 33 6.53 -7.56 19.15
CA PRO A 33 5.59 -7.59 18.04
C PRO A 33 5.66 -8.99 17.42
N PRO A 34 4.52 -9.62 17.08
CA PRO A 34 4.55 -10.85 16.30
C PRO A 34 5.41 -10.55 15.08
N ALA A 35 6.33 -11.47 14.77
CA ALA A 35 7.15 -11.39 13.56
C ALA A 35 6.25 -10.96 12.40
N PRO A 36 6.69 -10.02 11.54
CA PRO A 36 5.89 -9.64 10.38
C PRO A 36 5.44 -10.92 9.68
N PRO A 37 4.16 -11.02 9.27
CA PRO A 37 3.67 -12.21 8.61
C PRO A 37 4.68 -12.56 7.53
N ALA A 38 5.22 -13.78 7.59
CA ALA A 38 6.15 -14.27 6.58
C ALA A 38 5.51 -13.94 5.24
N LYS A 39 6.20 -13.12 4.43
CA LYS A 39 5.70 -12.66 3.14
C LYS A 39 5.14 -13.91 2.44
N PRO A 40 3.87 -13.91 2.00
CA PRO A 40 3.31 -15.07 1.34
C PRO A 40 4.32 -15.49 0.27
N ASN A 41 4.57 -16.80 0.19
CA ASN A 41 5.43 -17.39 -0.82
C ASN A 41 4.73 -17.23 -2.18
N ARG A 42 4.71 -15.99 -2.66
CA ARG A 42 4.07 -15.49 -3.85
C ARG A 42 5.16 -15.61 -4.89
N THR A 43 5.13 -16.72 -5.61
CA THR A 43 6.26 -17.11 -6.46
C THR A 43 6.24 -16.28 -7.73
N VAL A 44 7.01 -15.20 -7.76
CA VAL A 44 7.44 -14.57 -9.00
C VAL A 44 8.10 -15.65 -9.86
N VAL A 45 7.83 -15.67 -11.16
CA VAL A 45 8.37 -16.70 -12.05
C VAL A 45 9.89 -16.52 -12.15
N GLN A 46 10.63 -17.38 -11.45
CA GLN A 46 12.09 -17.42 -11.48
C GLN A 46 12.51 -18.42 -12.56
N SER A 47 12.94 -17.91 -13.71
CA SER A 47 13.47 -18.71 -14.81
C SER A 47 14.73 -18.06 -15.38
N PRO A 48 15.66 -18.82 -16.00
CA PRO A 48 16.84 -18.22 -16.63
C PRO A 48 16.50 -17.18 -17.70
N ALA A 49 15.36 -17.33 -18.37
CA ALA A 49 14.86 -16.35 -19.34
C ALA A 49 14.44 -15.04 -18.65
N ALA A 50 13.70 -15.13 -17.54
CA ALA A 50 13.28 -13.97 -16.76
C ALA A 50 14.48 -13.23 -16.13
N GLU A 51 15.50 -13.96 -15.68
CA GLU A 51 16.75 -13.38 -15.17
C GLU A 51 17.52 -12.66 -16.30
N LYS A 52 17.65 -13.29 -17.46
CA LYS A 52 18.31 -12.66 -18.62
C LYS A 52 17.58 -11.39 -19.08
N GLU A 53 16.24 -11.40 -19.05
CA GLU A 53 15.43 -10.22 -19.34
C GLU A 53 15.61 -9.14 -18.27
N HIS A 54 15.64 -9.51 -17.00
CA HIS A 54 15.94 -8.59 -15.90
C HIS A 54 17.28 -7.88 -16.11
N GLU A 55 18.34 -8.62 -16.40
CA GLU A 55 19.67 -8.06 -16.68
C GLU A 55 19.67 -7.12 -17.90
N ARG A 56 18.95 -7.49 -18.96
CA ARG A 56 18.79 -6.62 -20.14
C ARG A 56 18.10 -5.30 -19.78
N ILE A 57 17.05 -5.35 -18.97
CA ILE A 57 16.32 -4.16 -18.52
C ILE A 57 17.24 -3.29 -17.66
N LEU A 58 17.94 -3.86 -16.68
CA LEU A 58 18.90 -3.13 -15.85
C LEU A 58 19.94 -2.42 -16.72
N SER A 59 20.55 -3.14 -17.68
CA SER A 59 21.53 -2.55 -18.60
C SER A 59 20.95 -1.41 -19.44
N SER A 60 19.66 -1.43 -19.78
CA SER A 60 19.03 -0.42 -20.64
C SER A 60 18.61 0.83 -19.86
N TYR A 61 18.45 0.72 -18.54
CA TYR A 61 17.93 1.79 -17.69
C TYR A 61 18.95 2.28 -16.63
N GLY A 62 20.24 2.07 -16.86
CA GLY A 62 21.31 2.61 -15.99
C GLY A 62 21.54 1.81 -14.70
N GLY A 63 21.08 0.56 -14.64
CA GLY A 63 21.21 -0.33 -13.51
C GLY A 63 20.05 -0.21 -12.50
N ALA A 64 20.22 -0.91 -11.38
CA ALA A 64 19.31 -0.80 -10.24
C ALA A 64 19.61 0.49 -9.46
N TYR A 65 18.56 1.09 -8.91
CA TYR A 65 18.67 2.17 -7.94
C TYR A 65 18.42 1.62 -6.54
N ASP A 66 19.49 1.43 -5.77
CA ASP A 66 19.43 0.80 -4.45
C ASP A 66 18.99 1.81 -3.37
N ASP A 67 17.71 1.75 -3.00
CA ASP A 67 17.17 2.47 -1.84
C ASP A 67 16.20 1.57 -1.07
N PRO A 68 16.66 0.88 -0.01
CA PRO A 68 15.84 -0.07 0.74
C PRO A 68 14.58 0.54 1.35
N LYS A 69 14.58 1.84 1.68
CA LYS A 69 13.41 2.50 2.28
C LYS A 69 12.35 2.74 1.21
N LEU A 70 12.78 3.23 0.06
CA LEU A 70 11.91 3.49 -1.08
C LEU A 70 11.35 2.18 -1.64
N GLU A 71 12.17 1.15 -1.78
CA GLU A 71 11.74 -0.19 -2.16
C GLU A 71 10.70 -0.74 -1.18
N ALA A 72 10.90 -0.58 0.13
CA ALA A 72 9.94 -1.02 1.13
C ALA A 72 8.62 -0.23 1.06
N LEU A 73 8.67 1.07 0.79
CA LEU A 73 7.49 1.91 0.62
C LEU A 73 6.70 1.48 -0.62
N ILE A 74 7.36 1.34 -1.77
CA ILE A 74 6.72 0.93 -3.02
C ILE A 74 6.20 -0.51 -2.90
N GLY A 75 6.97 -1.41 -2.28
CA GLY A 75 6.54 -2.77 -2.00
C GLY A 75 5.25 -2.82 -1.18
N LYS A 76 5.14 -2.04 -0.10
CA LYS A 76 3.90 -1.93 0.69
C LYS A 76 2.73 -1.38 -0.13
N THR A 77 2.98 -0.41 -0.99
CA THR A 77 1.95 0.12 -1.89
C THR A 77 1.44 -0.96 -2.83
N VAL A 78 2.35 -1.69 -3.47
CA VAL A 78 2.02 -2.81 -4.38
C VAL A 78 1.27 -3.91 -3.63
N ASP A 79 1.67 -4.27 -2.42
CA ASP A 79 0.98 -5.28 -1.61
C ASP A 79 -0.49 -4.89 -1.35
N ARG A 80 -0.76 -3.62 -1.05
CA ARG A 80 -2.12 -3.09 -0.87
C ARG A 80 -2.92 -3.13 -2.17
N LEU A 81 -2.30 -2.75 -3.29
CA LEU A 81 -2.94 -2.78 -4.61
C LEU A 81 -3.31 -4.22 -5.01
N VAL A 82 -2.41 -5.18 -4.80
CA VAL A 82 -2.69 -6.58 -5.10
C VAL A 82 -3.83 -7.11 -4.21
N ALA A 83 -3.81 -6.80 -2.92
CA ALA A 83 -4.85 -7.23 -1.99
C ALA A 83 -6.26 -6.71 -2.37
N ALA A 84 -6.33 -5.57 -3.06
CA ALA A 84 -7.56 -4.99 -3.57
C ALA A 84 -7.90 -5.38 -5.02
N SER A 85 -7.07 -6.18 -5.68
CA SER A 85 -7.25 -6.58 -7.09
C SER A 85 -8.03 -7.89 -7.24
N ASP A 86 -8.45 -8.19 -8.47
CA ASP A 86 -9.09 -9.47 -8.83
C ASP A 86 -8.15 -10.69 -8.75
N ARG A 87 -6.84 -10.46 -8.54
CA ARG A 87 -5.83 -11.51 -8.33
C ARG A 87 -5.04 -11.27 -7.05
N PRO A 88 -5.67 -11.47 -5.88
CA PRO A 88 -4.98 -11.35 -4.59
C PRO A 88 -3.94 -12.47 -4.36
N ASP A 89 -3.78 -13.40 -5.29
CA ASP A 89 -2.71 -14.40 -5.31
C ASP A 89 -1.46 -13.94 -6.07
N GLN A 90 -1.55 -12.89 -6.89
CA GLN A 90 -0.47 -12.45 -7.78
C GLN A 90 0.75 -11.92 -7.01
N ALA A 91 1.93 -12.37 -7.37
CA ALA A 91 3.20 -11.88 -6.85
C ALA A 91 3.78 -10.77 -7.72
N TYR A 92 4.35 -9.75 -7.08
CA TYR A 92 5.20 -8.78 -7.75
C TYR A 92 6.53 -8.61 -7.01
N ARG A 93 7.63 -8.59 -7.77
CA ARG A 93 8.92 -8.11 -7.31
C ARG A 93 9.16 -6.74 -7.93
N VAL A 94 9.24 -5.74 -7.05
CA VAL A 94 9.55 -4.37 -7.42
C VAL A 94 11.04 -4.24 -7.69
N THR A 95 11.41 -3.51 -8.74
CA THR A 95 12.78 -3.07 -9.00
C THR A 95 12.76 -1.60 -9.40
N ILE A 96 13.56 -0.80 -8.70
CA ILE A 96 13.74 0.61 -9.06
C ILE A 96 14.87 0.72 -10.07
N LEU A 97 14.59 1.32 -11.22
CA LEU A 97 15.54 1.51 -12.30
C LEU A 97 16.21 2.88 -12.18
N ASN A 98 17.54 2.92 -12.29
CA ASN A 98 18.34 4.14 -12.19
C ASN A 98 18.31 4.99 -13.47
N SER A 99 17.11 5.32 -13.93
CA SER A 99 16.88 6.16 -15.10
C SER A 99 16.09 7.40 -14.74
N GLY A 100 16.45 8.53 -15.37
CA GLY A 100 15.69 9.78 -15.29
C GLY A 100 14.43 9.79 -16.17
N ALA A 101 14.19 8.76 -16.98
CA ALA A 101 12.94 8.61 -17.72
C ALA A 101 11.75 8.52 -16.76
N VAL A 102 10.57 8.96 -17.19
CA VAL A 102 9.32 8.83 -16.44
C VAL A 102 8.59 7.60 -16.99
N ASN A 103 8.77 6.46 -16.34
CA ASN A 103 8.21 5.19 -16.81
C ASN A 103 7.98 4.18 -15.68
N ALA A 104 7.00 3.30 -15.87
CA ALA A 104 6.80 2.08 -15.10
C ALA A 104 6.20 1.02 -16.02
N PHE A 105 6.46 -0.25 -15.74
CA PHE A 105 5.86 -1.36 -16.48
C PHE A 105 5.95 -2.65 -15.69
N ALA A 106 5.04 -3.57 -15.97
CA ALA A 106 4.98 -4.88 -15.35
C ALA A 106 5.10 -6.00 -16.39
N LEU A 107 5.82 -7.07 -16.03
CA LEU A 107 5.94 -8.27 -16.85
C LEU A 107 4.97 -9.36 -16.36
N PRO A 108 4.47 -10.23 -17.27
CA PRO A 108 3.64 -11.38 -16.89
C PRO A 108 4.29 -12.34 -15.87
N THR A 109 5.62 -12.30 -15.77
CA THR A 109 6.41 -13.09 -14.81
C THR A 109 6.30 -12.58 -13.36
N GLY A 110 5.67 -11.41 -13.14
CA GLY A 110 5.57 -10.78 -11.83
C GLY A 110 6.71 -9.79 -11.53
N GLN A 111 7.50 -9.38 -12.52
CA GLN A 111 8.45 -8.28 -12.34
C GLN A 111 7.75 -6.95 -12.53
N LEU A 112 7.91 -6.02 -11.59
CA LEU A 112 7.37 -4.66 -11.66
C LEU A 112 8.51 -3.66 -11.60
N TYR A 113 8.65 -2.86 -12.65
CA TYR A 113 9.71 -1.89 -12.78
C TYR A 113 9.18 -0.47 -12.65
N VAL A 114 9.92 0.36 -11.93
CA VAL A 114 9.60 1.78 -11.74
C VAL A 114 10.90 2.57 -11.90
N THR A 115 10.88 3.65 -12.68
CA THR A 115 12.07 4.48 -12.84
C THR A 115 12.19 5.52 -11.74
N ARG A 116 13.44 5.89 -11.39
CA ARG A 116 13.72 7.01 -10.49
C ARG A 116 13.08 8.32 -10.98
N GLY A 117 13.04 8.55 -12.28
CA GLY A 117 12.38 9.72 -12.87
C GLY A 117 10.87 9.78 -12.58
N LEU A 118 10.15 8.65 -12.65
CA LEU A 118 8.73 8.61 -12.29
C LEU A 118 8.52 8.89 -10.81
N ILE A 119 9.35 8.31 -9.94
CA ILE A 119 9.27 8.53 -8.50
C ILE A 119 9.54 9.99 -8.14
N ALA A 120 10.51 10.62 -8.81
CA ALA A 120 10.84 12.03 -8.60
C ALA A 120 9.75 12.99 -9.13
N LEU A 121 8.96 12.55 -10.13
CA LEU A 121 7.87 13.34 -10.68
C LEU A 121 6.60 13.27 -9.83
N ALA A 122 6.31 12.10 -9.25
CA ALA A 122 5.10 11.89 -8.46
C ALA A 122 5.07 12.82 -7.23
N CYS A 123 3.99 13.58 -7.07
CA CYS A 123 3.83 14.50 -5.94
C CYS A 123 3.57 13.76 -4.63
N ASP A 124 2.92 12.60 -4.72
CA ASP A 124 2.64 11.74 -3.58
C ASP A 124 2.52 10.26 -3.97
N THR A 125 2.33 9.42 -2.96
CA THR A 125 2.14 7.98 -3.12
C THR A 125 0.86 7.60 -3.88
N SER A 126 -0.15 8.46 -3.92
CA SER A 126 -1.43 8.20 -4.60
C SER A 126 -1.24 8.28 -6.11
N GLU A 127 -0.50 9.29 -6.60
CA GLU A 127 -0.14 9.39 -8.02
C GLU A 127 0.70 8.18 -8.46
N LEU A 128 1.72 7.82 -7.66
CA LEU A 128 2.51 6.61 -7.92
C LEU A 128 1.63 5.36 -7.92
N SER A 129 0.70 5.23 -6.97
CA SER A 129 -0.24 4.10 -6.90
C SER A 129 -1.14 4.02 -8.13
N SER A 130 -1.57 5.17 -8.68
CA SER A 130 -2.38 5.22 -9.89
C SER A 130 -1.62 4.62 -11.08
N VAL A 131 -0.34 4.99 -11.26
CA VAL A 131 0.48 4.43 -12.35
C VAL A 131 0.74 2.94 -12.13
N LEU A 132 1.14 2.54 -10.92
CA LEU A 132 1.43 1.12 -10.65
C LEU A 132 0.20 0.23 -10.82
N SER A 133 -0.98 0.69 -10.39
CA SER A 133 -2.22 -0.06 -10.57
C SER A 133 -2.64 -0.19 -12.05
N HIS A 134 -2.38 0.85 -12.86
CA HIS A 134 -2.56 0.79 -14.31
C HIS A 134 -1.70 -0.30 -14.95
N GLU A 135 -0.40 -0.34 -14.61
CA GLU A 135 0.53 -1.34 -15.14
C GLU A 135 0.16 -2.76 -14.70
N MET A 136 -0.24 -2.94 -13.44
CA MET A 136 -0.71 -4.22 -12.93
C MET A 136 -1.97 -4.70 -13.67
N ALA A 137 -2.91 -3.79 -13.95
CA ALA A 137 -4.12 -4.11 -14.69
C ALA A 137 -3.83 -4.58 -16.13
N HIS A 138 -2.80 -4.04 -16.79
CA HIS A 138 -2.35 -4.53 -18.10
C HIS A 138 -1.87 -5.98 -18.08
N VAL A 139 -1.17 -6.39 -17.01
CA VAL A 139 -0.76 -7.79 -16.82
C VAL A 139 -1.98 -8.68 -16.60
N LEU A 140 -2.93 -8.26 -15.76
CA LEU A 140 -4.15 -9.01 -15.47
C LEU A 140 -5.02 -9.21 -16.72
N ALA A 141 -5.18 -8.15 -17.51
CA ALA A 141 -5.93 -8.17 -18.77
C ALA A 141 -5.23 -8.92 -19.91
N LYS A 142 -4.00 -9.43 -19.68
CA LYS A 142 -3.17 -10.12 -20.69
C LYS A 142 -2.94 -9.29 -21.96
N HIS A 143 -3.00 -7.95 -21.89
CA HIS A 143 -2.75 -7.11 -23.05
C HIS A 143 -1.33 -7.34 -23.63
N ALA A 144 -0.37 -7.71 -22.77
CA ALA A 144 0.98 -8.08 -23.17
C ALA A 144 1.08 -9.40 -23.97
N SER A 145 0.09 -10.29 -23.91
CA SER A 145 0.08 -11.57 -24.65
C SER A 145 -0.89 -11.61 -25.84
N ILE A 146 -1.63 -10.52 -26.08
CA ILE A 146 -2.62 -10.40 -27.18
C ILE A 146 -2.02 -9.63 -28.38
N ARG A 147 -0.78 -9.15 -28.28
CA ARG A 147 -0.10 -8.41 -29.34
C ARG A 147 0.91 -9.27 -30.08
#